data_AF-A0AAD7MH79-F1
#
_entry.id   AF-A0AAD7MH79-F1
#
_cell.length_a   1.000
_cell.length_b   1.000
_cell.length_c   1.000
_cell.angle_alpha   90.00
_cell.angle_beta   90.00
_cell.angle_gamma   90.00
#
_symmetry.space_group_name_H-M   'P 1'
#
loop_
_entity.id
_entity.type
_entity.pdbx_description
1 polymer ?
#
loop_
_entity_poly.entity_id
_entity_poly.type
_entity_poly.pdbx_seq_one_letter_code
_entity_poly.pdbx_strand_id
1 'polypeptide(L)'
;MTRDDDDEGTLFSLSNTNITTDEEFIATLYPDDPTQGSPFDTGLANQLTPQFKRLAAFQGDYLFTGTRRFLLEHASKTQMNKRGKSTPVVGMYHTSDLPLWFPAENSTDFASPDALINFINTLDPNHSASSTKTKASQAVFWPKWNTPTSNGSPSLLTLSEPGLINVTSENFRVDAIKYLLDLLLEEALSG
;
A
#
# COMPACT_ATOMS: atom_id res chain seq x y z
N MET A 1 12.70 6.15 0.08
CA MET A 1 11.89 4.95 -0.13
C MET A 1 10.67 5.04 0.77
N THR A 2 9.48 4.77 0.28
CA THR A 2 8.23 4.79 1.07
C THR A 2 7.31 3.64 0.63
N ARG A 3 6.32 3.27 1.44
CA ARG A 3 5.58 2.02 1.25
C ARG A 3 4.31 1.98 2.10
N ASP A 4 3.33 1.22 1.63
CA ASP A 4 2.16 0.78 2.40
C ASP A 4 1.94 -0.72 2.21
N ASP A 5 1.22 -1.33 3.15
CA ASP A 5 0.46 -2.55 2.97
C ASP A 5 -0.81 -2.30 2.12
N ASP A 6 -1.39 -3.32 1.46
CA ASP A 6 -2.54 -3.11 0.57
C ASP A 6 -3.83 -2.79 1.35
N ASP A 7 -3.94 -3.27 2.60
CA ASP A 7 -5.14 -3.23 3.44
C ASP A 7 -4.88 -2.54 4.79
N GLU A 8 -4.15 -1.42 4.78
CA GLU A 8 -3.71 -0.67 5.97
C GLU A 8 -4.84 -0.40 6.98
N GLY A 9 -6.02 -0.05 6.50
CA GLY A 9 -7.14 0.37 7.35
C GLY A 9 -7.86 -0.75 8.09
N THR A 10 -7.62 -2.02 7.77
CA THR A 10 -8.45 -3.13 8.27
C THR A 10 -8.34 -3.34 9.78
N LEU A 11 -7.14 -3.18 10.36
CA LEU A 11 -6.97 -3.25 11.82
C LEU A 11 -7.67 -2.11 12.55
N PHE A 12 -7.60 -0.90 11.98
CA PHE A 12 -8.22 0.29 12.58
C PHE A 12 -9.75 0.18 12.57
N SER A 13 -10.31 -0.39 11.49
CA SER A 13 -11.75 -0.56 11.36
C SER A 13 -12.33 -1.58 12.34
N LEU A 14 -11.52 -2.44 12.98
CA LEU A 14 -12.00 -3.34 14.04
C LEU A 14 -12.52 -2.59 15.27
N SER A 15 -12.10 -1.34 15.47
CA SER A 15 -12.60 -0.47 16.54
C SER A 15 -13.98 0.15 16.24
N ASN A 16 -14.48 0.01 15.01
CA ASN A 16 -15.70 0.65 14.51
C ASN A 16 -16.83 -0.33 14.19
N THR A 17 -16.85 -1.52 14.80
CA THR A 17 -17.85 -2.58 14.51
C THR A 17 -19.29 -2.20 14.85
N ASN A 18 -19.50 -1.18 15.69
CA ASN A 18 -20.85 -0.66 15.96
C ASN A 18 -21.41 0.24 14.86
N ILE A 19 -20.59 0.69 13.90
CA ILE A 19 -21.04 1.47 12.74
C ILE A 19 -21.58 0.49 11.69
N THR A 20 -22.89 0.52 11.49
CA THR A 20 -23.59 -0.43 10.59
C THR A 20 -24.51 0.25 9.58
N THR A 21 -24.78 1.56 9.74
CA THR A 21 -25.69 2.35 8.91
C THR A 21 -24.94 3.39 8.07
N ASP A 22 -25.58 3.81 6.99
CA ASP A 22 -25.13 4.89 6.10
C ASP A 22 -25.68 6.23 6.60
N GLU A 23 -24.85 7.03 7.28
CA GLU A 23 -25.23 8.38 7.73
C GLU A 23 -24.42 9.48 7.01
N GLU A 24 -24.11 9.24 5.72
CA GLU A 24 -23.35 10.11 4.80
C GLU A 24 -21.89 10.38 5.20
N PHE A 25 -21.13 9.29 5.22
CA PHE A 25 -19.74 9.32 4.81
C PHE A 25 -19.63 9.65 3.31
N ILE A 26 -18.44 9.95 2.76
CA ILE A 26 -18.22 10.30 1.33
C ILE A 26 -18.63 9.14 0.39
N ALA A 27 -19.94 8.92 0.24
CA ALA A 27 -20.54 7.73 -0.36
C ALA A 27 -20.28 7.65 -1.86
N THR A 28 -20.03 8.81 -2.47
CA THR A 28 -19.63 8.92 -3.87
C THR A 28 -18.23 8.39 -4.12
N LEU A 29 -17.31 8.49 -3.16
CA LEU A 29 -15.91 8.08 -3.33
C LEU A 29 -15.58 6.75 -2.65
N TYR A 30 -16.28 6.42 -1.56
CA TYR A 30 -16.21 5.14 -0.86
C TYR A 30 -17.62 4.58 -0.71
N PRO A 31 -18.10 3.78 -1.68
CA PRO A 31 -19.43 3.20 -1.63
C PRO A 31 -19.52 2.06 -0.61
N ASP A 32 -20.74 1.72 -0.24
CA ASP A 32 -21.09 0.61 0.66
C ASP A 32 -20.98 -0.77 -0.01
N ASP A 33 -20.78 -0.82 -1.33
CA ASP A 33 -20.48 -2.05 -2.06
C ASP A 33 -19.21 -2.72 -1.48
N PRO A 34 -19.35 -3.88 -0.79
CA PRO A 34 -18.24 -4.53 -0.13
C PRO A 34 -17.15 -5.02 -1.09
N THR A 35 -17.45 -5.14 -2.39
CA THR A 35 -16.44 -5.52 -3.39
C THR A 35 -15.41 -4.41 -3.63
N GLN A 36 -15.75 -3.15 -3.30
CA GLN A 36 -14.86 -1.99 -3.45
C GLN A 36 -14.08 -1.65 -2.17
N GLY A 37 -14.41 -2.27 -1.03
CA GLY A 37 -13.78 -2.01 0.25
C GLY A 37 -12.57 -2.90 0.57
N SER A 38 -11.87 -2.57 1.67
CA SER A 38 -10.69 -3.30 2.16
C SER A 38 -11.07 -4.41 3.17
N PRO A 39 -10.55 -5.65 3.11
CA PRO A 39 -9.50 -6.09 2.21
C PRO A 39 -9.91 -6.06 0.74
N PHE A 40 -9.12 -5.38 -0.09
CA PHE A 40 -9.47 -5.12 -1.49
C PHE A 40 -9.52 -6.43 -2.28
N ASP A 41 -10.17 -6.49 -3.44
CA ASP A 41 -10.16 -7.67 -4.33
C ASP A 41 -10.60 -9.01 -3.67
N THR A 42 -11.29 -8.97 -2.52
CA THR A 42 -11.80 -10.17 -1.84
C THR A 42 -13.30 -10.40 -2.08
N GLY A 43 -13.91 -9.62 -2.97
CA GLY A 43 -15.35 -9.67 -3.23
C GLY A 43 -16.16 -9.45 -1.95
N LEU A 44 -17.10 -10.35 -1.68
CA LEU A 44 -17.97 -10.30 -0.49
C LEU A 44 -17.32 -10.90 0.77
N ALA A 45 -16.13 -11.48 0.67
CA ALA A 45 -15.46 -12.05 1.83
C ALA A 45 -14.98 -10.94 2.79
N ASN A 46 -14.77 -11.31 4.05
CA ASN A 46 -14.21 -10.46 5.10
C ASN A 46 -15.09 -9.27 5.53
N GLN A 47 -16.38 -9.28 5.21
CA GLN A 47 -17.34 -8.26 5.64
C GLN A 47 -17.83 -8.54 7.08
N LEU A 48 -17.07 -8.11 8.09
CA LEU A 48 -17.45 -8.30 9.51
C LEU A 48 -18.76 -7.58 9.86
N THR A 49 -18.97 -6.40 9.28
CA THR A 49 -20.18 -5.58 9.40
C THR A 49 -20.47 -4.95 8.03
N PRO A 50 -21.70 -4.44 7.78
CA PRO A 50 -22.03 -3.80 6.51
C PRO A 50 -21.00 -2.73 6.09
N GLN A 51 -20.51 -1.93 7.04
CA GLN A 51 -19.59 -0.82 6.80
C GLN A 51 -18.11 -1.17 6.96
N PHE A 52 -17.76 -2.36 7.47
CA PHE A 52 -16.38 -2.70 7.82
C PHE A 52 -15.40 -2.45 6.67
N LYS A 53 -15.71 -2.99 5.48
CA LYS A 53 -14.79 -2.90 4.35
C LYS A 53 -14.65 -1.47 3.82
N ARG A 54 -15.74 -0.70 3.88
CA ARG A 54 -15.78 0.70 3.47
C ARG A 54 -14.95 1.57 4.39
N LEU A 55 -15.13 1.41 5.70
CA LEU A 55 -14.37 2.13 6.72
C LEU A 55 -12.87 1.79 6.64
N ALA A 56 -12.53 0.51 6.46
CA ALA A 56 -11.15 0.08 6.26
C ALA A 56 -10.52 0.71 5.00
N ALA A 57 -11.24 0.78 3.87
CA ALA A 57 -10.73 1.42 2.66
C ALA A 57 -10.44 2.91 2.87
N PHE A 58 -11.38 3.63 3.48
CA PHE A 58 -11.18 5.05 3.79
C PHE A 58 -10.05 5.26 4.79
N GLN A 59 -10.01 4.53 5.90
CA GLN A 59 -9.01 4.75 6.94
C GLN A 59 -7.60 4.48 6.43
N GLY A 60 -7.44 3.43 5.59
CA GLY A 60 -6.17 3.13 4.93
C GLY A 60 -5.73 4.23 3.98
N ASP A 61 -6.65 4.72 3.14
CA ASP A 61 -6.37 5.79 2.19
C ASP A 61 -6.10 7.13 2.88
N TYR A 62 -6.86 7.46 3.93
CA TYR A 62 -6.75 8.71 4.67
C TYR A 62 -5.45 8.80 5.46
N LEU A 63 -5.06 7.74 6.16
CA LEU A 63 -3.90 7.77 7.07
C LEU A 63 -2.58 7.46 6.37
N PHE A 64 -2.57 6.50 5.44
CA PHE A 64 -1.33 5.92 4.89
C PHE A 64 -1.19 6.22 3.39
N THR A 65 -2.07 5.66 2.56
CA THR A 65 -1.90 5.67 1.11
C THR A 65 -2.02 7.06 0.49
N GLY A 66 -2.95 7.88 0.96
CA GLY A 66 -3.09 9.27 0.52
C GLY A 66 -1.88 10.10 0.93
N THR A 67 -1.51 10.06 2.21
CA THR A 67 -0.33 10.76 2.73
C THR A 67 0.95 10.38 1.96
N ARG A 68 1.10 9.09 1.63
CA ARG A 68 2.23 8.60 0.84
C ARG A 68 2.20 9.16 -0.58
N ARG A 69 1.06 9.14 -1.28
CA ARG A 69 0.94 9.74 -2.62
C ARG A 69 1.29 11.22 -2.61
N PHE A 70 0.74 11.96 -1.65
CA PHE A 70 1.07 13.37 -1.47
C PHE A 70 2.58 13.59 -1.31
N LEU A 71 3.22 12.81 -0.45
CA LEU A 71 4.67 12.86 -0.24
C LEU A 71 5.45 12.55 -1.54
N LEU A 72 4.99 11.57 -2.32
CA LEU A 72 5.65 11.18 -3.57
C LEU A 72 5.54 12.24 -4.67
N GLU A 73 4.38 12.88 -4.76
CA GLU A 73 4.12 13.97 -5.70
C GLU A 73 4.98 15.21 -5.39
N HIS A 74 5.19 15.52 -4.10
CA HIS A 74 5.75 16.82 -3.70
C HIS A 74 7.21 16.76 -3.18
N ALA A 75 7.63 15.67 -2.55
CA ALA A 75 8.88 15.63 -1.79
C ALA A 75 9.84 14.50 -2.17
N SER A 76 9.34 13.37 -2.68
CA SER A 76 10.16 12.17 -2.87
C SER A 76 9.81 11.40 -4.13
N LYS A 77 10.74 11.25 -5.07
CA LYS A 77 10.53 10.40 -6.28
C LYS A 77 10.91 8.94 -6.06
N THR A 78 11.04 8.50 -4.81
CA THR A 78 11.66 7.21 -4.50
C THR A 78 10.60 6.11 -4.33
N GLN A 79 10.77 5.07 -5.15
CA GLN A 79 10.41 3.67 -4.93
C GLN A 79 9.29 3.34 -3.92
N MET A 80 8.17 2.83 -4.45
CA MET A 80 6.99 2.34 -3.71
C MET A 80 6.84 0.82 -3.84
N ASN A 81 6.31 0.14 -2.81
CA ASN A 81 5.92 -1.28 -2.85
C ASN A 81 4.53 -1.55 -2.21
N LYS A 82 3.80 -2.62 -2.60
CA LYS A 82 2.57 -3.13 -1.94
C LYS A 82 2.55 -4.68 -1.95
N ARG A 83 1.97 -5.37 -0.95
CA ARG A 83 1.94 -6.87 -0.90
C ARG A 83 0.54 -7.52 -0.95
N GLY A 84 0.43 -8.70 -1.56
CA GLY A 84 -0.81 -9.48 -1.75
C GLY A 84 -1.30 -10.33 -0.55
N LYS A 85 -2.59 -10.67 -0.58
CA LYS A 85 -3.46 -11.03 0.56
C LYS A 85 -3.39 -12.50 0.97
N SER A 86 -3.09 -12.81 2.25
CA SER A 86 -3.20 -14.19 2.77
C SER A 86 -3.83 -14.30 4.17
N THR A 87 -4.01 -13.20 4.91
CA THR A 87 -4.61 -13.24 6.24
C THR A 87 -6.13 -13.09 6.17
N PRO A 88 -6.92 -14.03 6.69
CA PRO A 88 -8.38 -13.89 6.77
C PRO A 88 -8.78 -12.60 7.48
N VAL A 89 -9.90 -12.02 7.06
CA VAL A 89 -10.52 -10.80 7.61
C VAL A 89 -9.73 -9.51 7.35
N VAL A 90 -8.42 -9.50 7.56
CA VAL A 90 -7.61 -8.27 7.59
C VAL A 90 -6.72 -8.09 6.35
N GLY A 91 -6.54 -9.12 5.53
CA GLY A 91 -5.76 -9.01 4.30
C GLY A 91 -4.28 -8.74 4.57
N MET A 92 -3.65 -7.87 3.76
CA MET A 92 -2.31 -7.35 4.06
C MET A 92 -2.48 -6.11 4.94
N TYR A 93 -2.61 -6.35 6.23
CA TYR A 93 -2.97 -5.34 7.21
C TYR A 93 -1.75 -4.56 7.70
N HIS A 94 -1.96 -3.40 8.31
CA HIS A 94 -0.88 -2.59 8.89
C HIS A 94 0.09 -3.43 9.74
N THR A 95 1.39 -3.42 9.43
CA THR A 95 2.50 -4.17 10.08
C THR A 95 2.70 -5.63 9.65
N SER A 96 1.84 -6.15 8.76
CA SER A 96 1.94 -7.53 8.28
C SER A 96 3.22 -7.83 7.47
N ASP A 97 3.94 -6.76 7.15
CA ASP A 97 5.16 -6.74 6.39
C ASP A 97 6.45 -6.78 7.20
N LEU A 98 6.38 -6.64 8.53
CA LEU A 98 7.56 -6.70 9.38
C LEU A 98 8.42 -7.95 9.11
N PRO A 99 7.86 -9.17 8.91
CA PRO A 99 8.65 -10.34 8.57
C PRO A 99 9.39 -10.26 7.22
N LEU A 100 8.98 -9.38 6.31
CA LEU A 100 9.64 -9.16 5.02
C LEU A 100 10.90 -8.30 5.18
N TRP A 101 10.89 -7.30 6.06
CA TRP A 101 12.05 -6.44 6.33
C TRP A 101 12.97 -7.01 7.40
N PHE A 102 12.39 -7.74 8.35
CA PHE A 102 13.08 -8.39 9.46
C PHE A 102 12.85 -9.90 9.35
N PRO A 103 13.40 -10.54 8.30
CA PRO A 103 13.23 -11.97 8.09
C PRO A 103 13.78 -12.77 9.27
N ALA A 104 13.09 -13.87 9.59
CA ALA A 104 13.60 -14.87 10.52
C ALA A 104 14.91 -15.49 9.99
N GLU A 105 15.71 -16.07 10.88
CA GLU A 105 17.03 -16.64 10.55
C GLU A 105 16.98 -17.70 9.42
N ASN A 106 15.84 -18.39 9.26
CA ASN A 106 15.62 -19.42 8.25
C ASN A 106 14.90 -18.92 6.98
N SER A 107 14.66 -17.62 6.84
CA SER A 107 14.05 -17.05 5.64
C SER A 107 14.95 -17.28 4.43
N THR A 108 14.32 -17.41 3.27
CA THR A 108 15.00 -17.40 1.97
C THR A 108 14.69 -16.14 1.16
N ASP A 109 13.80 -15.29 1.67
CA ASP A 109 13.45 -14.00 1.09
C ASP A 109 14.18 -12.88 1.83
N PHE A 110 15.16 -12.29 1.13
CA PHE A 110 15.94 -11.15 1.59
C PHE A 110 15.84 -9.97 0.60
N ALA A 111 14.87 -9.98 -0.33
CA ALA A 111 14.78 -8.94 -1.35
C ALA A 111 14.61 -7.54 -0.76
N SER A 112 13.76 -7.42 0.26
CA SER A 112 13.50 -6.15 0.94
C SER A 112 14.69 -5.68 1.78
N PRO A 113 15.28 -6.46 2.71
CA PRO A 113 16.45 -6.00 3.45
C PRO A 113 17.64 -5.69 2.52
N ASP A 114 17.86 -6.46 1.45
CA ASP A 114 18.89 -6.14 0.45
C ASP A 114 18.63 -4.76 -0.19
N ALA A 115 17.40 -4.48 -0.62
CA ALA A 115 17.02 -3.19 -1.20
C ALA A 115 17.20 -2.02 -0.21
N LEU A 116 16.86 -2.21 1.07
CA LEU A 116 17.09 -1.20 2.11
C LEU A 116 18.59 -0.96 2.36
N ILE A 117 19.39 -2.03 2.46
CA ILE A 117 20.83 -1.94 2.64
C ILE A 117 21.48 -1.22 1.45
N ASN A 118 21.08 -1.56 0.23
CA ASN A 118 21.54 -0.89 -0.99
C ASN A 118 21.20 0.60 -0.98
N PHE A 119 19.95 0.94 -0.64
CA PHE A 119 19.51 2.33 -0.56
C PHE A 119 20.27 3.13 0.50
N ILE A 120 20.53 2.55 1.68
CA ILE A 120 21.30 3.21 2.75
C ILE A 120 22.73 3.50 2.27
N ASN A 121 23.38 2.55 1.59
CA ASN A 121 24.78 2.70 1.19
C ASN A 121 24.97 3.55 -0.07
N THR A 122 23.98 3.58 -0.97
CA THR A 122 24.18 4.11 -2.33
C THR A 122 23.09 5.05 -2.82
N LEU A 123 22.04 5.26 -2.02
CA LEU A 123 20.83 6.00 -2.40
C LEU A 123 20.07 5.37 -3.60
N ASP A 124 20.37 4.12 -3.94
CA ASP A 124 19.70 3.35 -4.98
C ASP A 124 19.43 1.91 -4.51
N PRO A 125 18.16 1.48 -4.35
CA PRO A 125 17.86 0.11 -3.92
C PRO A 125 18.27 -0.95 -4.96
N ASN A 126 18.51 -0.53 -6.21
CA ASN A 126 18.91 -1.42 -7.31
C ASN A 126 20.43 -1.60 -7.40
N HIS A 127 21.21 -0.96 -6.52
CA HIS A 127 22.66 -1.04 -6.60
C HIS A 127 23.13 -2.49 -6.40
N SER A 128 23.98 -2.99 -7.29
CA SER A 128 24.49 -4.36 -7.21
C SER A 128 25.60 -4.47 -6.16
N ALA A 129 25.25 -4.47 -4.88
CA ALA A 129 26.21 -4.81 -3.83
C ALA A 129 26.52 -6.32 -3.89
N SER A 130 27.71 -6.68 -4.39
CA SER A 130 28.36 -7.99 -4.27
C SER A 130 27.83 -9.18 -5.12
N SER A 131 28.75 -10.07 -5.46
CA SER A 131 28.62 -11.32 -6.21
C SER A 131 28.06 -12.50 -5.41
N THR A 132 27.66 -12.28 -4.16
CA THR A 132 27.04 -13.26 -3.25
C THR A 132 25.55 -13.00 -3.15
N LYS A 133 24.83 -13.22 -4.27
CA LYS A 133 23.44 -12.77 -4.44
C LYS A 133 22.45 -13.85 -4.01
N THR A 134 21.46 -13.48 -3.20
CA THR A 134 20.22 -14.27 -3.10
C THR A 134 19.36 -13.99 -4.34
N LYS A 135 18.63 -14.98 -4.85
CA LYS A 135 17.88 -14.86 -6.11
C LYS A 135 16.73 -13.81 -6.06
N ALA A 136 16.31 -13.40 -4.87
CA ALA A 136 15.13 -12.55 -4.68
C ALA A 136 15.40 -11.06 -5.00
N SER A 137 16.59 -10.52 -4.65
CA SER A 137 16.98 -9.14 -4.98
C SER A 137 17.38 -8.91 -6.44
N GLN A 138 17.50 -9.98 -7.25
CA GLN A 138 17.79 -9.89 -8.68
C GLN A 138 16.56 -9.95 -9.60
N ALA A 139 15.39 -10.36 -9.10
CA ALA A 139 14.29 -10.72 -10.00
C ALA A 139 13.62 -9.50 -10.66
N VAL A 140 13.58 -8.34 -10.00
CA VAL A 140 12.85 -7.16 -10.50
C VAL A 140 13.57 -5.86 -10.16
N PHE A 141 13.82 -5.05 -11.19
CA PHE A 141 14.28 -3.68 -11.05
C PHE A 141 13.18 -2.83 -10.37
N TRP A 142 13.53 -2.08 -9.34
CA TRP A 142 12.65 -1.16 -8.62
C TRP A 142 12.72 0.25 -9.25
N PRO A 143 11.79 0.60 -10.15
CA PRO A 143 11.79 1.90 -10.79
C PRO A 143 11.53 3.01 -9.79
N LYS A 144 12.11 4.18 -10.07
CA LYS A 144 11.69 5.43 -9.42
C LYS A 144 10.21 5.65 -9.68
N TRP A 145 9.50 6.18 -8.70
CA TRP A 145 8.05 6.31 -8.72
C TRP A 145 7.53 7.00 -10.00
N ASN A 146 8.15 8.11 -10.38
CA ASN A 146 7.77 8.90 -11.55
C ASN A 146 8.17 8.28 -12.91
N THR A 147 8.69 7.06 -12.92
CA THR A 147 8.89 6.30 -14.16
C THR A 147 7.53 5.86 -14.67
N PRO A 148 7.08 6.30 -15.86
CA PRO A 148 5.77 5.91 -16.36
C PRO A 148 5.73 4.42 -16.71
N THR A 149 4.62 3.76 -16.36
CA THR A 149 4.28 2.45 -16.90
C THR A 149 3.66 2.59 -18.30
N SER A 150 3.24 1.48 -18.91
CA SER A 150 2.66 1.45 -20.26
C SER A 150 1.37 2.28 -20.43
N ASN A 151 0.67 2.60 -19.33
CA ASN A 151 -0.53 3.43 -19.34
C ASN A 151 -0.26 4.90 -18.96
N GLY A 152 1.00 5.28 -18.77
CA GLY A 152 1.41 6.63 -18.39
C GLY A 152 1.34 6.95 -16.90
N SER A 153 0.82 6.05 -16.06
CA SER A 153 0.78 6.23 -14.61
C SER A 153 2.16 5.97 -13.97
N PRO A 154 2.42 6.52 -12.77
CA PRO A 154 3.62 6.24 -11.99
C PRO A 154 3.80 4.73 -11.73
N SER A 155 5.06 4.30 -11.61
CA SER A 155 5.42 2.92 -11.32
C SER A 155 5.31 2.59 -9.84
N LEU A 156 4.81 1.39 -9.57
CA LEU A 156 4.68 0.80 -8.25
C LEU A 156 5.31 -0.60 -8.23
N LEU A 157 6.28 -0.86 -7.35
CA LEU A 157 6.67 -2.24 -7.07
C LEU A 157 5.51 -2.95 -6.34
N THR A 158 5.26 -4.20 -6.64
CA THR A 158 4.17 -4.95 -6.04
C THR A 158 4.67 -6.35 -5.75
N LEU A 159 4.70 -6.75 -4.49
CA LEU A 159 4.92 -8.14 -4.11
C LEU A 159 3.56 -8.85 -4.10
N SER A 160 3.18 -9.50 -5.19
CA SER A 160 2.00 -10.36 -5.22
C SER A 160 2.31 -11.71 -4.58
N GLU A 161 1.32 -12.33 -3.95
CA GLU A 161 1.47 -13.70 -3.45
C GLU A 161 1.15 -14.75 -4.53
N PRO A 162 1.90 -15.87 -4.57
CA PRO A 162 3.04 -16.21 -3.71
C PRO A 162 4.39 -15.67 -4.24
N GLY A 163 5.01 -14.72 -3.52
CA GLY A 163 6.43 -14.31 -3.71
C GLY A 163 6.79 -13.65 -5.05
N LEU A 164 5.80 -13.19 -5.82
CA LEU A 164 6.00 -12.56 -7.12
C LEU A 164 6.21 -11.06 -6.95
N ILE A 165 7.44 -10.59 -7.12
CA ILE A 165 7.70 -9.16 -7.27
C ILE A 165 7.34 -8.76 -8.71
N ASN A 166 6.63 -7.66 -8.90
CA ASN A 166 6.31 -7.10 -10.22
C ASN A 166 6.24 -5.56 -10.17
N VAL A 167 6.27 -4.89 -11.32
CA VAL A 167 5.98 -3.46 -11.42
C VAL A 167 4.55 -3.28 -11.97
N THR A 168 3.71 -2.62 -11.19
CA THR A 168 2.33 -2.25 -11.54
C THR A 168 2.20 -0.73 -11.65
N SER A 169 1.01 -0.26 -12.04
CA SER A 169 0.69 1.16 -12.13
C SER A 169 0.09 1.66 -10.82
N GLU A 170 0.57 2.79 -10.32
CA GLU A 170 -0.10 3.48 -9.21
C GLU A 170 -1.26 4.34 -9.75
N ASN A 171 -2.40 3.70 -9.99
CA ASN A 171 -3.60 4.35 -10.55
C ASN A 171 -4.91 3.93 -9.89
N PHE A 172 -4.84 3.30 -8.71
CA PHE A 172 -6.02 2.88 -7.96
C PHE A 172 -6.62 4.05 -7.15
N ARG A 173 -7.95 4.19 -7.12
CA ARG A 173 -8.66 5.15 -6.25
C ARG A 173 -8.12 6.60 -6.33
N VAL A 174 -7.65 7.04 -7.51
CA VAL A 174 -6.98 8.34 -7.67
C VAL A 174 -7.88 9.49 -7.24
N ASP A 175 -9.11 9.54 -7.72
CA ASP A 175 -10.04 10.64 -7.44
C ASP A 175 -10.44 10.67 -5.96
N ALA A 176 -10.71 9.50 -5.36
CA ALA A 176 -11.06 9.38 -3.95
C ALA A 176 -9.93 9.89 -3.04
N ILE A 177 -8.71 9.41 -3.27
CA ILE A 177 -7.53 9.82 -2.51
C ILE A 177 -7.22 11.30 -2.72
N LYS A 178 -7.31 11.80 -3.96
CA LYS A 178 -7.07 13.22 -4.26
C LYS A 178 -8.05 14.12 -3.50
N TYR A 179 -9.33 13.78 -3.53
CA TYR A 179 -10.36 14.55 -2.81
C TYR A 179 -10.10 14.59 -1.31
N LEU A 180 -9.73 13.45 -0.70
CA LEU A 180 -9.39 13.39 0.72
C LEU A 180 -8.21 14.30 1.08
N LEU A 181 -7.17 14.30 0.23
CA LEU A 181 -6.00 15.15 0.43
C LEU A 181 -6.32 16.64 0.29
N ASP A 182 -7.11 17.00 -0.74
CA ASP A 182 -7.52 18.38 -0.97
C ASP A 182 -8.33 18.90 0.25
N LEU A 183 -9.26 18.10 0.78
CA LEU A 183 -10.02 18.42 1.99
C LEU A 183 -9.10 18.61 3.22
N LEU A 184 -8.13 17.72 3.41
CA LEU A 184 -7.21 17.77 4.54
C LEU A 184 -6.29 19.00 4.49
N LEU A 185 -5.88 19.41 3.30
CA LEU A 185 -5.08 20.62 3.08
C LEU A 185 -5.91 21.88 3.32
N GLU A 186 -7.17 21.92 2.88
CA GLU A 186 -8.08 23.04 3.14
C GLU A 186 -8.29 23.24 4.65
N GLU A 187 -8.60 22.17 5.38
CA GLU A 187 -8.75 22.21 6.83
C GLU A 187 -7.46 22.69 7.51
N ALA A 188 -6.29 22.15 7.12
CA ALA A 188 -5.00 22.53 7.71
C ALA A 188 -4.59 23.99 7.46
N LEU A 189 -5.04 24.60 6.35
CA LEU A 189 -4.75 25.99 6.00
C LEU A 189 -5.79 26.98 6.55
N SER A 190 -6.91 26.47 7.06
CA SER A 190 -8.02 27.28 7.59
C SER A 190 -7.92 27.57 9.10
N GLY A 191 -7.00 26.89 9.81
CA GLY A 191 -6.71 27.09 11.24
C GLY A 191 -5.52 27.99 11.52
#